data_AF-A0A523LD94-F1
#
_entry.id   AF-A0A523LD94-F1
#
_cell.length_a   1.000
_cell.length_b   1.000
_cell.length_c   1.000
_cell.angle_alpha   90.00
_cell.angle_beta   90.00
_cell.angle_gamma   90.00
#
_symmetry.space_group_name_H-M   'P 1'
#
loop_
_entity.id
_entity.type
_entity.pdbx_description
1 polymer ?
#
loop_
_entity_poly.entity_id
_entity_poly.type
_entity_poly.pdbx_seq_one_letter_code
_entity_poly.pdbx_strand_id
1 'polypeptide(L)'
;GSFESGGGGAGMGGAVFNFGGLAISINSTFSGNAAIGGTGVDDPAPDPKGSGGSAQGAGLGGGIINVSGFLFMNNTTLSGNRADEGGGAVFHLEAGNLDPFCEFKGIINGGICDCGAITGIFDSVLANSLNSATDFDGDAISESCFDRKGIAPGVAVANSLIETFLVKSRIEKGGTNIITGVDPELGALGDNGGPSNTHLPLPGSPVIDAVITPPTPKTGNLSVDRLRAKGFVFVPVFCEDRDQRGVSRIQLAECDMGSVEVLPGTITICKDTVPAPVLKNGSGFPFSGDLGNFFVEPGFCTDFLDLVPDDYTVMENDPEPFFYLDSIQCQSDGPNSTWVIDVATRSVDITLWEDEIVTCTFTNLEGGTIIITKNTDVPTLELFGFNTDIPIVPAPKDVAPETAKGPGPDFTLASGASQQFDFVEPGTYTASEVDPFPLNFELVGISCDDGNSTQTGQFTATINLEPGETVECFFNNEELDAQLSLGKNAEGVPTDAFVGDQYVYHLILTNNGPGFATNVVVLDPLSPLIAFVSSACATEDPPGTVRWEVGTILAGQSLFCDFTVEILDIGIIENVAFADGDQGDSGGENEGRVIVKGATPTIPTLGPWALGLLALVLGFAGVARIRRR
;
A
#
# COMPACT_ATOMS: atom_id res chain seq x y z
N GLY A 1 8.89 30.39 -88.44
CA GLY A 1 8.08 29.33 -87.81
C GLY A 1 8.10 29.63 -86.32
N SER A 2 6.95 29.98 -85.77
CA SER A 2 6.75 30.02 -84.32
C SER A 2 6.71 28.58 -83.83
N PHE A 3 7.60 28.22 -82.91
CA PHE A 3 7.46 26.97 -82.17
C PHE A 3 6.25 27.15 -81.25
N GLU A 4 5.22 26.34 -81.44
CA GLU A 4 4.10 26.25 -80.51
C GLU A 4 4.63 25.74 -79.16
N SER A 5 4.19 26.39 -78.10
CA SER A 5 4.56 26.06 -76.73
C SER A 5 4.06 24.66 -76.38
N GLY A 6 4.93 23.80 -75.85
CA GLY A 6 4.52 22.47 -75.35
C GLY A 6 3.74 22.62 -74.05
N GLY A 7 2.61 21.94 -73.91
CA GLY A 7 1.88 21.84 -72.62
C GLY A 7 2.55 20.84 -71.67
N GLY A 8 2.31 20.98 -70.36
CA GLY A 8 2.71 19.96 -69.38
C GLY A 8 1.86 18.70 -69.52
N GLY A 9 2.46 17.51 -69.40
CA GLY A 9 1.72 16.23 -69.40
C GLY A 9 0.96 16.01 -68.08
N ALA A 10 -0.18 15.34 -68.12
CA ALA A 10 -0.92 14.98 -66.90
C ALA A 10 -0.21 13.84 -66.13
N GLY A 11 -0.15 13.95 -64.80
CA GLY A 11 0.21 12.86 -63.90
C GLY A 11 -1.06 12.17 -63.39
N MET A 12 -1.18 10.86 -63.55
CA MET A 12 -2.39 10.12 -63.19
C MET A 12 -2.04 8.89 -62.33
N GLY A 13 -2.71 8.72 -61.19
CA GLY A 13 -2.64 7.51 -60.37
C GLY A 13 -1.34 7.36 -59.60
N GLY A 14 -1.22 8.00 -58.44
CA GLY A 14 0.00 7.91 -57.63
C GLY A 14 0.26 6.49 -57.07
N ALA A 15 -0.79 5.71 -56.77
CA ALA A 15 -0.67 4.29 -56.39
C ALA A 15 -1.20 3.34 -57.48
N VAL A 16 -2.45 3.53 -57.92
CA VAL A 16 -3.13 2.63 -58.86
C VAL A 16 -3.76 3.41 -60.00
N PHE A 17 -3.45 3.01 -61.24
CA PHE A 17 -4.12 3.49 -62.45
C PHE A 17 -4.95 2.37 -63.07
N ASN A 18 -6.29 2.50 -63.06
CA ASN A 18 -7.20 1.59 -63.74
C ASN A 18 -7.82 2.27 -64.97
N PHE A 19 -7.78 1.62 -66.13
CA PHE A 19 -8.42 2.09 -67.36
C PHE A 19 -9.28 1.00 -68.00
N GLY A 20 -10.61 1.17 -67.99
CA GLY A 20 -11.58 0.24 -68.56
C GLY A 20 -11.69 -1.11 -67.84
N GLY A 21 -10.89 -1.35 -66.81
CA GLY A 21 -10.78 -2.62 -66.08
C GLY A 21 -11.55 -2.65 -64.76
N LEU A 22 -11.34 -3.71 -63.98
CA LEU A 22 -11.86 -3.87 -62.62
C LEU A 22 -10.69 -3.81 -61.63
N ALA A 23 -10.71 -2.81 -60.75
CA ALA A 23 -9.81 -2.70 -59.61
C ALA A 23 -10.56 -3.12 -58.33
N ILE A 24 -9.96 -4.05 -57.57
CA ILE A 24 -10.49 -4.54 -56.30
C ILE A 24 -9.39 -4.33 -55.25
N SER A 25 -9.74 -3.67 -54.15
CA SER A 25 -8.90 -3.55 -52.96
C SER A 25 -9.64 -4.12 -51.76
N ILE A 26 -8.96 -5.01 -51.03
CA ILE A 26 -9.47 -5.71 -49.85
C ILE A 26 -8.34 -5.69 -48.82
N ASN A 27 -8.63 -5.30 -47.58
CA ASN A 27 -7.64 -5.31 -46.48
C ASN A 27 -6.32 -4.62 -46.87
N SER A 28 -6.39 -3.48 -47.56
CA SER A 28 -5.21 -2.81 -48.11
C SER A 28 -5.06 -1.38 -47.59
N THR A 29 -3.82 -0.96 -47.35
CA THR A 29 -3.49 0.45 -47.12
C THR A 29 -2.79 1.05 -48.34
N PHE A 30 -3.30 2.17 -48.85
CA PHE A 30 -2.59 3.04 -49.79
C PHE A 30 -2.22 4.32 -49.07
N SER A 31 -0.93 4.49 -48.77
CA SER A 31 -0.44 5.62 -47.97
C SER A 31 0.63 6.43 -48.69
N GLY A 32 0.56 7.76 -48.61
CA GLY A 32 1.64 8.66 -49.04
C GLY A 32 1.86 8.79 -50.55
N ASN A 33 0.89 8.41 -51.38
CA ASN A 33 1.04 8.44 -52.84
C ASN A 33 0.73 9.82 -53.40
N ALA A 34 1.42 10.23 -54.48
CA ALA A 34 1.24 11.57 -55.08
C ALA A 34 1.06 11.51 -56.60
N ALA A 35 0.08 12.26 -57.12
CA ALA A 35 -0.09 12.51 -58.55
C ALA A 35 0.26 13.97 -58.87
N ILE A 36 1.35 14.17 -59.62
CA ILE A 36 1.92 15.49 -59.93
C ILE A 36 1.85 15.74 -61.44
N GLY A 37 1.34 16.91 -61.79
CA GLY A 37 1.27 17.39 -63.16
C GLY A 37 2.59 17.95 -63.71
N GLY A 38 2.80 17.89 -65.02
CA GLY A 38 3.98 18.47 -65.65
C GLY A 38 3.98 20.01 -65.61
N THR A 39 5.11 20.63 -65.31
CA THR A 39 5.28 22.09 -65.34
C THR A 39 5.34 22.57 -66.80
N GLY A 40 4.27 23.21 -67.30
CA GLY A 40 4.27 23.82 -68.65
C GLY A 40 5.40 24.86 -68.80
N VAL A 41 5.70 25.27 -70.04
CA VAL A 41 6.65 26.39 -70.28
C VAL A 41 5.99 27.74 -70.00
N ASP A 42 6.53 28.51 -69.06
CA ASP A 42 6.15 29.91 -68.83
C ASP A 42 6.53 30.77 -70.04
N ASP A 43 5.55 31.25 -70.82
CA ASP A 43 5.80 32.26 -71.87
C ASP A 43 5.69 33.68 -71.25
N PRO A 44 6.77 34.49 -71.26
CA PRO A 44 6.74 35.83 -70.68
C PRO A 44 6.03 36.90 -71.54
N ALA A 45 5.46 36.56 -72.71
CA ALA A 45 4.77 37.52 -73.56
C ALA A 45 3.23 37.49 -73.38
N PRO A 46 2.53 38.64 -73.21
CA PRO A 46 1.09 38.68 -73.17
C PRO A 46 0.51 38.41 -74.58
N ASP A 47 -0.06 37.22 -74.79
CA ASP A 47 -0.74 36.84 -76.03
C ASP A 47 -1.99 37.74 -76.27
N PRO A 48 -2.06 38.51 -77.38
CA PRO A 48 -3.22 39.32 -77.71
C PRO A 48 -4.49 38.54 -78.07
N LYS A 49 -4.42 37.20 -78.21
CA LYS A 49 -5.55 36.36 -78.59
C LYS A 49 -6.23 35.63 -77.43
N GLY A 50 -5.74 35.75 -76.20
CA GLY A 50 -6.34 35.05 -75.06
C GLY A 50 -6.28 33.52 -75.16
N SER A 51 -5.44 32.97 -76.04
CA SER A 51 -5.06 31.56 -75.97
C SER A 51 -4.10 31.44 -74.79
N GLY A 52 -4.58 30.86 -73.69
CA GLY A 52 -3.84 30.73 -72.44
C GLY A 52 -2.42 30.23 -72.65
N GLY A 53 -1.48 30.76 -71.86
CA GLY A 53 -0.13 30.23 -71.78
C GLY A 53 -0.14 28.71 -71.55
N SER A 54 0.92 28.02 -71.95
CA SER A 54 1.05 26.56 -71.80
C SER A 54 0.64 26.12 -70.40
N ALA A 55 -0.55 25.52 -70.29
CA ALA A 55 -1.09 25.07 -69.03
C ALA A 55 -0.16 24.02 -68.41
N GLN A 56 0.03 24.08 -67.10
CA GLN A 56 0.56 22.96 -66.33
C GLN A 56 -0.34 21.74 -66.58
N GLY A 57 0.27 20.57 -66.73
CA GLY A 57 -0.50 19.32 -66.83
C GLY A 57 -1.15 19.01 -65.49
N ALA A 58 -2.22 18.22 -65.48
CA ALA A 58 -2.96 17.92 -64.25
C ALA A 58 -2.45 16.63 -63.55
N GLY A 59 -2.20 16.70 -62.24
CA GLY A 59 -2.08 15.61 -61.28
C GLY A 59 -3.45 15.16 -60.76
N LEU A 60 -3.84 13.92 -61.10
CA LEU A 60 -5.16 13.35 -60.78
C LEU A 60 -5.03 11.99 -60.09
N GLY A 61 -5.77 11.77 -58.99
CA GLY A 61 -5.85 10.45 -58.36
C GLY A 61 -4.59 10.07 -57.59
N GLY A 62 -4.33 10.71 -56.45
CA GLY A 62 -3.12 10.48 -55.65
C GLY A 62 -2.99 9.03 -55.20
N GLY A 63 -4.04 8.45 -54.61
CA GLY A 63 -4.13 7.03 -54.32
C GLY A 63 -4.50 6.26 -55.57
N ILE A 64 -5.78 6.29 -55.94
CA ILE A 64 -6.32 5.50 -57.04
C ILE A 64 -6.93 6.43 -58.08
N ILE A 65 -6.59 6.22 -59.36
CA ILE A 65 -7.38 6.73 -60.47
C ILE A 65 -8.09 5.60 -61.21
N ASN A 66 -9.38 5.77 -61.46
CA ASN A 66 -10.19 4.83 -62.21
C ASN A 66 -10.87 5.53 -63.40
N VAL A 67 -10.47 5.15 -64.61
CA VAL A 67 -10.93 5.73 -65.87
C VAL A 67 -11.75 4.69 -66.62
N SER A 68 -13.07 4.87 -66.71
CA SER A 68 -14.03 4.02 -67.46
C SER A 68 -14.10 2.59 -66.98
N GLY A 69 -13.55 2.31 -65.80
CA GLY A 69 -13.52 1.01 -65.16
C GLY A 69 -14.40 0.94 -63.93
N PHE A 70 -14.27 -0.15 -63.19
CA PHE A 70 -14.90 -0.39 -61.91
C PHE A 70 -13.86 -0.34 -60.79
N LEU A 71 -14.22 0.28 -59.67
CA LEU A 71 -13.44 0.25 -58.45
C LEU A 71 -14.30 -0.32 -57.32
N PHE A 72 -13.79 -1.34 -56.65
CA PHE A 72 -14.38 -1.89 -55.43
C PHE A 72 -13.34 -1.85 -54.31
N MET A 73 -13.71 -1.26 -53.18
CA MET A 73 -12.88 -1.17 -51.99
C MET A 73 -13.67 -1.74 -50.82
N ASN A 74 -13.03 -2.65 -50.10
CA ASN A 74 -13.52 -3.20 -48.85
C ASN A 74 -12.38 -3.19 -47.84
N ASN A 75 -12.62 -2.77 -46.60
CA ASN A 75 -11.60 -2.78 -45.56
C ASN A 75 -10.29 -2.10 -46.01
N THR A 76 -10.41 -0.95 -46.67
CA THR A 76 -9.28 -0.28 -47.33
C THR A 76 -9.02 1.05 -46.65
N THR A 77 -7.76 1.34 -46.35
CA THR A 77 -7.33 2.63 -45.80
C THR A 77 -6.59 3.41 -46.87
N LEU A 78 -7.13 4.54 -47.31
CA LEU A 78 -6.43 5.53 -48.11
C LEU A 78 -6.11 6.73 -47.23
N SER A 79 -4.84 6.86 -46.84
CA SER A 79 -4.35 7.93 -45.99
C SER A 79 -3.18 8.65 -46.67
N GLY A 80 -2.98 9.94 -46.42
CA GLY A 80 -1.76 10.61 -46.89
C GLY A 80 -1.60 10.79 -48.42
N ASN A 81 -2.64 10.55 -49.23
CA ASN A 81 -2.51 10.54 -50.70
C ASN A 81 -2.87 11.89 -51.34
N ARG A 82 -1.97 12.45 -52.15
CA ARG A 82 -2.07 13.81 -52.69
C ARG A 82 -2.20 13.84 -54.23
N ALA A 83 -2.98 14.79 -54.73
CA ALA A 83 -3.02 15.14 -56.16
C ALA A 83 -3.09 16.67 -56.32
N ASP A 84 -2.39 17.19 -57.31
CA ASP A 84 -2.25 18.63 -57.54
C ASP A 84 -3.54 19.30 -58.07
N GLU A 85 -4.38 18.57 -58.83
CA GLU A 85 -5.59 19.11 -59.46
C GLU A 85 -6.89 18.38 -59.05
N GLY A 86 -6.81 17.18 -58.46
CA GLY A 86 -8.00 16.55 -57.85
C GLY A 86 -7.88 15.07 -57.50
N GLY A 87 -8.72 14.63 -56.55
CA GLY A 87 -8.86 13.23 -56.13
C GLY A 87 -7.62 12.69 -55.42
N GLY A 88 -7.25 13.30 -54.29
CA GLY A 88 -6.12 12.88 -53.47
C GLY A 88 -6.19 11.40 -53.10
N ALA A 89 -7.34 10.91 -52.59
CA ALA A 89 -7.55 9.48 -52.33
C ALA A 89 -7.98 8.73 -53.59
N VAL A 90 -9.10 9.13 -54.21
CA VAL A 90 -9.65 8.50 -55.41
C VAL A 90 -10.06 9.54 -56.45
N PHE A 91 -9.62 9.35 -57.69
CA PHE A 91 -10.11 10.09 -58.85
C PHE A 91 -10.79 9.16 -59.84
N HIS A 92 -11.96 9.54 -60.35
CA HIS A 92 -12.78 8.67 -61.18
C HIS A 92 -13.33 9.41 -62.40
N LEU A 93 -13.25 8.81 -63.59
CA LEU A 93 -13.59 9.44 -64.88
C LEU A 93 -14.22 8.43 -65.86
N GLU A 94 -15.28 8.78 -66.61
CA GLU A 94 -15.81 7.91 -67.70
C GLU A 94 -15.29 8.35 -69.09
N ALA A 95 -14.78 7.41 -69.92
CA ALA A 95 -14.26 7.70 -71.25
C ALA A 95 -15.39 8.14 -72.19
N GLY A 96 -15.18 9.28 -72.84
CA GLY A 96 -16.18 9.93 -73.68
C GLY A 96 -16.91 11.06 -72.97
N ASN A 97 -16.84 11.15 -71.65
CA ASN A 97 -17.19 12.35 -70.90
C ASN A 97 -15.98 13.30 -70.90
N LEU A 98 -15.64 13.79 -72.09
CA LEU A 98 -14.61 14.82 -72.31
C LEU A 98 -15.20 16.20 -71.99
N ASP A 99 -15.95 16.37 -70.91
CA ASP A 99 -16.20 17.72 -70.43
C ASP A 99 -14.87 18.20 -69.85
N PRO A 100 -14.11 19.08 -70.51
CA PRO A 100 -12.80 19.53 -70.05
C PRO A 100 -12.91 20.44 -68.83
N PHE A 101 -14.11 20.55 -68.25
CA PHE A 101 -14.54 21.52 -67.27
C PHE A 101 -15.37 20.88 -66.13
N CYS A 102 -14.92 19.74 -65.58
CA CYS A 102 -14.77 19.80 -64.12
C CYS A 102 -13.80 20.97 -63.91
N GLU A 103 -14.29 22.17 -63.63
CA GLU A 103 -13.47 23.39 -63.68
C GLU A 103 -12.43 23.29 -62.54
N PHE A 104 -11.26 22.70 -62.86
CA PHE A 104 -10.16 22.44 -61.94
C PHE A 104 -9.42 23.75 -61.63
N LYS A 105 -10.10 24.70 -61.01
CA LYS A 105 -9.45 25.90 -60.48
C LYS A 105 -9.06 25.65 -59.03
N GLY A 106 -7.81 25.22 -58.85
CA GLY A 106 -7.08 25.31 -57.57
C GLY A 106 -7.39 24.23 -56.54
N ILE A 107 -7.84 23.03 -56.96
CA ILE A 107 -8.20 21.95 -56.03
C ILE A 107 -6.97 21.09 -55.76
N ILE A 108 -6.20 21.49 -54.77
CA ILE A 108 -5.08 20.70 -54.26
C ILE A 108 -5.64 19.86 -53.10
N ASN A 109 -5.49 18.52 -53.14
CA ASN A 109 -5.67 17.63 -51.98
C ASN A 109 -7.09 17.25 -51.51
N GLY A 110 -8.01 16.76 -52.35
CA GLY A 110 -9.34 16.30 -51.88
C GLY A 110 -9.69 14.82 -52.12
N GLY A 111 -10.19 14.12 -51.08
CA GLY A 111 -10.62 12.70 -51.00
C GLY A 111 -11.09 12.01 -52.29
N ILE A 112 -12.39 12.02 -52.59
CA ILE A 112 -12.96 11.38 -53.81
C ILE A 112 -13.40 12.44 -54.82
N CYS A 113 -12.98 12.30 -56.08
CA CYS A 113 -13.54 13.01 -57.23
C CYS A 113 -14.16 12.00 -58.21
N ASP A 114 -15.44 12.13 -58.57
CA ASP A 114 -16.11 11.21 -59.50
C ASP A 114 -16.86 11.91 -60.65
N CYS A 115 -16.41 11.65 -61.87
CA CYS A 115 -16.94 12.20 -63.11
C CYS A 115 -17.73 11.17 -63.96
N GLY A 116 -18.41 10.21 -63.33
CA GLY A 116 -19.56 9.53 -63.95
C GLY A 116 -19.53 8.00 -64.06
N ALA A 117 -18.56 7.31 -63.46
CA ALA A 117 -18.51 5.84 -63.54
C ALA A 117 -18.66 5.19 -62.15
N ILE A 118 -18.49 3.86 -62.07
CA ILE A 118 -19.08 3.04 -61.00
C ILE A 118 -18.03 2.68 -59.92
N THR A 119 -18.28 3.06 -58.66
CA THR A 119 -17.38 2.83 -57.51
C THR A 119 -18.15 2.27 -56.31
N GLY A 120 -17.63 1.21 -55.68
CA GLY A 120 -18.12 0.67 -54.40
C GLY A 120 -17.07 0.86 -53.31
N ILE A 121 -17.45 1.40 -52.15
CA ILE A 121 -16.59 1.66 -51.00
C ILE A 121 -17.29 1.15 -49.74
N PHE A 122 -16.66 0.21 -49.05
CA PHE A 122 -17.25 -0.49 -47.91
C PHE A 122 -16.23 -0.63 -46.80
N ASP A 123 -16.63 -0.42 -45.55
CA ASP A 123 -15.81 -0.73 -44.37
C ASP A 123 -14.43 -0.02 -44.45
N SER A 124 -14.35 1.20 -45.01
CA SER A 124 -13.08 1.80 -45.47
C SER A 124 -12.85 3.19 -44.90
N VAL A 125 -11.59 3.57 -44.76
CA VAL A 125 -11.16 4.90 -44.29
C VAL A 125 -10.53 5.66 -45.45
N LEU A 126 -11.11 6.82 -45.79
CA LEU A 126 -10.62 7.73 -46.81
C LEU A 126 -10.40 9.11 -46.18
N ALA A 127 -9.15 9.40 -45.84
CA ALA A 127 -8.72 10.66 -45.24
C ALA A 127 -7.57 11.27 -46.05
N ASN A 128 -7.48 12.60 -46.15
CA ASN A 128 -6.42 13.24 -46.92
C ASN A 128 -5.60 14.25 -46.09
N SER A 129 -4.31 13.97 -46.00
CA SER A 129 -3.30 14.75 -45.28
C SER A 129 -2.97 16.07 -45.96
N LEU A 130 -2.84 17.13 -45.14
CA LEU A 130 -2.03 18.30 -45.45
C LEU A 130 -1.09 18.74 -44.31
N ASN A 131 -0.08 17.91 -44.03
CA ASN A 131 1.30 18.22 -43.54
C ASN A 131 1.47 19.35 -42.47
N SER A 132 1.93 19.11 -41.22
CA SER A 132 2.96 18.17 -40.74
C SER A 132 2.77 17.65 -39.28
N ALA A 133 3.03 16.35 -39.08
CA ALA A 133 3.45 15.63 -37.85
C ALA A 133 2.42 15.07 -36.82
N THR A 134 1.15 15.41 -36.89
CA THR A 134 0.03 14.81 -36.13
C THR A 134 -1.24 15.29 -36.83
N ASP A 135 -2.28 14.47 -36.88
CA ASP A 135 -3.43 14.47 -37.80
C ASP A 135 -4.00 15.84 -38.27
N PHE A 136 -4.52 15.88 -39.51
CA PHE A 136 -4.63 17.08 -40.36
C PHE A 136 -6.00 17.78 -40.39
N ASP A 137 -5.95 19.12 -40.32
CA ASP A 137 -7.07 20.07 -40.50
C ASP A 137 -6.92 20.81 -41.85
N GLY A 138 -7.98 20.82 -42.69
CA GLY A 138 -8.28 21.97 -43.56
C GLY A 138 -8.35 21.83 -45.10
N ASP A 139 -9.59 21.76 -45.58
CA ASP A 139 -10.21 22.49 -46.72
C ASP A 139 -10.33 21.89 -48.17
N ALA A 140 -11.60 21.95 -48.62
CA ALA A 140 -12.23 21.97 -49.95
C ALA A 140 -12.29 20.73 -50.87
N ILE A 141 -13.40 19.99 -50.74
CA ILE A 141 -14.12 19.44 -51.90
C ILE A 141 -14.98 20.56 -52.48
N SER A 142 -14.72 20.97 -53.71
CA SER A 142 -15.59 21.90 -54.46
C SER A 142 -16.77 21.14 -55.10
N GLU A 143 -17.95 21.78 -55.13
CA GLU A 143 -19.16 21.35 -55.85
C GLU A 143 -18.95 21.03 -57.34
N SER A 144 -17.76 21.25 -57.91
CA SER A 144 -17.48 21.10 -59.33
C SER A 144 -17.27 19.66 -59.83
N CYS A 145 -16.96 18.70 -58.95
CA CYS A 145 -16.77 17.29 -59.36
C CYS A 145 -18.04 16.43 -59.20
N PHE A 146 -19.03 16.89 -58.43
CA PHE A 146 -20.36 16.28 -58.41
C PHE A 146 -21.28 17.14 -59.28
N ASP A 147 -21.55 16.69 -60.51
CA ASP A 147 -22.41 17.38 -61.49
C ASP A 147 -23.60 18.12 -60.82
N ARG A 148 -23.94 19.29 -61.37
CA ARG A 148 -25.15 20.09 -61.06
C ARG A 148 -26.47 19.30 -61.25
N LYS A 149 -26.41 18.01 -61.56
CA LYS A 149 -27.52 17.08 -61.78
C LYS A 149 -27.60 15.94 -60.76
N GLY A 150 -27.41 16.22 -59.47
CA GLY A 150 -27.61 15.20 -58.43
C GLY A 150 -26.54 14.10 -58.47
N ILE A 151 -26.59 13.17 -57.52
CA ILE A 151 -25.61 12.08 -57.33
C ILE A 151 -25.18 11.52 -58.69
N ALA A 152 -23.90 11.68 -59.04
CA ALA A 152 -23.31 11.00 -60.18
C ALA A 152 -23.63 9.51 -60.01
N PRO A 153 -24.36 8.89 -60.94
CA PRO A 153 -25.21 7.76 -60.61
C PRO A 153 -24.44 6.41 -60.47
N GLY A 154 -23.19 6.42 -60.00
CA GLY A 154 -22.28 5.28 -59.94
C GLY A 154 -21.59 4.98 -58.60
N VAL A 155 -21.66 5.83 -57.57
CA VAL A 155 -20.97 5.55 -56.28
C VAL A 155 -21.90 4.93 -55.23
N ALA A 156 -21.47 3.83 -54.62
CA ALA A 156 -22.10 3.19 -53.45
C ALA A 156 -21.10 3.18 -52.29
N VAL A 157 -21.50 3.72 -51.14
CA VAL A 157 -20.65 3.80 -49.92
C VAL A 157 -21.41 3.23 -48.72
N ALA A 158 -20.80 2.38 -47.91
CA ALA A 158 -21.33 2.01 -46.59
C ALA A 158 -20.24 1.77 -45.55
N ASN A 159 -20.54 1.98 -44.26
CA ASN A 159 -19.62 1.75 -43.14
C ASN A 159 -18.24 2.36 -43.41
N SER A 160 -18.18 3.64 -43.75
CA SER A 160 -16.90 4.23 -44.16
C SER A 160 -16.72 5.60 -43.53
N LEU A 161 -15.50 5.89 -43.10
CA LEU A 161 -15.10 7.23 -42.68
C LEU A 161 -14.53 7.94 -43.90
N ILE A 162 -15.15 9.07 -44.24
CA ILE A 162 -14.72 9.93 -45.34
C ILE A 162 -14.52 11.34 -44.80
N GLU A 163 -13.28 11.79 -44.81
CA GLU A 163 -12.94 13.15 -44.43
C GLU A 163 -13.44 14.13 -45.52
N THR A 164 -14.40 14.99 -45.17
CA THR A 164 -14.98 15.99 -46.08
C THR A 164 -15.20 17.33 -45.37
N PHE A 165 -14.75 18.44 -45.96
CA PHE A 165 -14.90 19.77 -45.35
C PHE A 165 -16.27 20.43 -45.61
N LEU A 166 -16.94 20.12 -46.72
CA LEU A 166 -18.21 20.75 -47.07
C LEU A 166 -19.22 19.76 -47.66
N VAL A 167 -20.42 19.80 -47.07
CA VAL A 167 -21.70 19.28 -47.55
C VAL A 167 -22.04 17.82 -47.16
N LYS A 168 -22.57 17.71 -45.93
CA LYS A 168 -23.49 16.68 -45.37
C LYS A 168 -24.64 16.18 -46.28
N SER A 169 -24.77 16.57 -47.55
CA SER A 169 -26.06 16.44 -48.27
C SER A 169 -26.11 15.43 -49.42
N ARG A 170 -25.00 14.89 -49.92
CA ARG A 170 -25.01 14.08 -51.16
C ARG A 170 -24.48 12.65 -51.02
N ILE A 171 -23.35 12.40 -50.34
CA ILE A 171 -22.88 11.04 -50.02
C ILE A 171 -23.82 10.39 -48.98
N GLU A 172 -24.24 11.13 -47.94
CA GLU A 172 -25.21 10.69 -46.93
C GLU A 172 -26.60 10.30 -47.49
N LYS A 173 -26.99 10.88 -48.64
CA LYS A 173 -28.28 10.58 -49.28
C LYS A 173 -28.30 9.20 -49.94
N GLY A 174 -27.15 8.67 -50.37
CA GLY A 174 -27.04 7.36 -51.03
C GLY A 174 -26.33 6.28 -50.21
N GLY A 175 -25.50 6.67 -49.23
CA GLY A 175 -24.75 5.76 -48.37
C GLY A 175 -25.45 5.41 -47.05
N THR A 176 -24.87 4.46 -46.31
CA THR A 176 -25.34 3.99 -45.01
C THR A 176 -24.17 3.98 -44.03
N ASN A 177 -24.35 4.49 -42.81
CA ASN A 177 -23.31 4.53 -41.77
C ASN A 177 -22.00 5.16 -42.26
N ILE A 178 -22.05 6.44 -42.64
CA ILE A 178 -20.88 7.19 -43.11
C ILE A 178 -20.46 8.19 -42.04
N ILE A 179 -19.21 8.10 -41.59
CA ILE A 179 -18.61 9.05 -40.66
C ILE A 179 -17.95 10.16 -41.51
N THR A 180 -18.21 11.42 -41.19
CA THR A 180 -17.64 12.56 -41.93
C THR A 180 -17.24 13.69 -41.00
N GLY A 181 -16.15 14.39 -41.33
CA GLY A 181 -15.70 15.58 -40.60
C GLY A 181 -15.16 15.26 -39.20
N VAL A 182 -14.68 14.03 -39.01
CA VAL A 182 -13.98 13.56 -37.83
C VAL A 182 -12.67 12.94 -38.31
N ASP A 183 -11.62 13.17 -37.54
CA ASP A 183 -10.32 12.53 -37.70
C ASP A 183 -10.44 11.02 -37.46
N PRO A 184 -9.92 10.14 -38.34
CA PRO A 184 -9.88 8.71 -38.07
C PRO A 184 -8.90 8.29 -36.95
N GLU A 185 -8.05 9.17 -36.44
CA GLU A 185 -7.10 8.92 -35.35
C GLU A 185 -6.23 7.68 -35.62
N LEU A 186 -5.50 7.70 -36.74
CA LEU A 186 -4.69 6.58 -37.19
C LEU A 186 -3.22 6.72 -36.78
N GLY A 187 -2.62 5.62 -36.32
CA GLY A 187 -1.20 5.50 -36.04
C GLY A 187 -0.33 5.52 -37.31
N ALA A 188 0.99 5.52 -37.13
CA ALA A 188 1.93 5.46 -38.25
C ALA A 188 1.79 4.15 -39.06
N LEU A 189 2.16 4.20 -40.35
CA LEU A 189 2.18 3.01 -41.21
C LEU A 189 3.17 2.00 -40.64
N GLY A 190 2.69 0.84 -40.18
CA GLY A 190 3.47 -0.17 -39.48
C GLY A 190 3.00 -1.59 -39.78
N ASP A 191 3.72 -2.58 -39.27
CA ASP A 191 3.30 -3.98 -39.35
C ASP A 191 2.26 -4.25 -38.25
N ASN A 192 0.98 -4.05 -38.56
CA ASN A 192 -0.15 -4.15 -37.62
C ASN A 192 -1.04 -5.35 -37.96
N GLY A 193 -0.41 -6.47 -38.36
CA GLY A 193 -1.10 -7.67 -38.78
C GLY A 193 -1.52 -7.64 -40.26
N GLY A 194 -1.41 -8.79 -40.92
CA GLY A 194 -1.71 -8.98 -42.34
C GLY A 194 -0.46 -9.08 -43.23
N PRO A 195 -0.61 -9.18 -44.56
CA PRO A 195 0.51 -9.38 -45.48
C PRO A 195 1.27 -8.09 -45.85
N SER A 196 0.82 -6.92 -45.39
CA SER A 196 1.42 -5.61 -45.70
C SER A 196 1.28 -4.66 -44.51
N ASN A 197 2.13 -3.65 -44.43
CA ASN A 197 1.98 -2.60 -43.44
C ASN A 197 0.66 -1.84 -43.61
N THR A 198 0.05 -1.49 -42.50
CA THR A 198 -1.26 -0.84 -42.40
C THR A 198 -1.23 0.24 -41.32
N HIS A 199 -2.27 1.07 -41.24
CA HIS A 199 -2.41 2.07 -40.17
C HIS A 199 -3.30 1.50 -39.05
N LEU A 200 -2.76 1.40 -37.83
CA LEU A 200 -3.50 0.97 -36.64
C LEU A 200 -4.44 2.10 -36.18
N PRO A 201 -5.74 1.87 -35.95
CA PRO A 201 -6.59 2.80 -35.22
C PRO A 201 -6.04 3.03 -33.80
N LEU A 202 -5.83 4.29 -33.41
CA LEU A 202 -5.38 4.62 -32.05
C LEU A 202 -6.55 4.51 -31.05
N PRO A 203 -6.29 4.39 -29.74
CA PRO A 203 -7.34 4.38 -28.73
C PRO A 203 -8.25 5.61 -28.83
N GLY A 204 -9.56 5.37 -28.79
CA GLY A 204 -10.58 6.42 -28.96
C GLY A 204 -10.99 6.70 -30.42
N SER A 205 -10.31 6.08 -31.39
CA SER A 205 -10.59 6.28 -32.81
C SER A 205 -12.05 6.01 -33.16
N PRO A 206 -12.70 6.89 -33.95
CA PRO A 206 -14.09 6.71 -34.36
C PRO A 206 -14.29 5.59 -35.38
N VAL A 207 -13.21 4.95 -35.86
CA VAL A 207 -13.30 3.81 -36.77
C VAL A 207 -13.35 2.47 -36.04
N ILE A 208 -13.05 2.44 -34.74
CA ILE A 208 -13.11 1.22 -33.91
C ILE A 208 -14.58 0.81 -33.72
N ASP A 209 -14.89 -0.46 -33.97
CA ASP A 209 -16.24 -1.06 -33.85
C ASP A 209 -17.33 -0.34 -34.67
N ALA A 210 -16.93 0.47 -35.66
CA ALA A 210 -17.85 1.40 -36.29
C ALA A 210 -18.68 0.79 -37.43
N VAL A 211 -18.44 -0.47 -37.81
CA VAL A 211 -19.19 -1.20 -38.86
C VAL A 211 -20.49 -1.75 -38.29
N ILE A 212 -21.63 -1.25 -38.79
CA ILE A 212 -22.96 -1.73 -38.39
C ILE A 212 -23.45 -2.83 -39.34
N THR A 213 -23.92 -3.96 -38.79
CA THR A 213 -24.47 -5.09 -39.57
C THR A 213 -25.96 -5.37 -39.31
N PRO A 214 -26.76 -5.74 -40.35
CA PRO A 214 -26.41 -5.68 -41.77
C PRO A 214 -26.45 -4.22 -42.26
N PRO A 215 -25.46 -3.77 -43.06
CA PRO A 215 -25.62 -2.51 -43.76
C PRO A 215 -26.77 -2.71 -44.75
N THR A 216 -27.88 -2.00 -44.56
CA THR A 216 -28.97 -1.97 -45.55
C THR A 216 -28.73 -0.79 -46.48
N PRO A 217 -28.22 -0.99 -47.72
CA PRO A 217 -28.18 0.10 -48.68
C PRO A 217 -29.61 0.60 -48.86
N LYS A 218 -29.83 1.92 -48.74
CA LYS A 218 -31.16 2.50 -48.96
C LYS A 218 -31.69 2.04 -50.32
N THR A 219 -32.83 1.35 -50.32
CA THR A 219 -33.50 0.88 -51.54
C THR A 219 -33.86 2.07 -52.43
N GLY A 220 -33.57 1.97 -53.74
CA GLY A 220 -33.73 3.08 -54.70
C GLY A 220 -32.44 3.86 -55.03
N ASN A 221 -31.27 3.41 -54.56
CA ASN A 221 -30.00 3.95 -55.01
C ASN A 221 -29.62 3.41 -56.40
N LEU A 222 -29.72 4.27 -57.42
CA LEU A 222 -29.41 3.98 -58.84
C LEU A 222 -27.98 3.44 -59.07
N SER A 223 -27.03 3.67 -58.16
CA SER A 223 -25.67 3.12 -58.26
C SER A 223 -25.61 1.65 -57.87
N VAL A 224 -26.33 1.25 -56.81
CA VAL A 224 -26.45 -0.14 -56.36
C VAL A 224 -27.14 -1.00 -57.41
N ASP A 225 -28.24 -0.50 -57.98
CA ASP A 225 -28.95 -1.25 -59.03
C ASP A 225 -28.14 -1.37 -60.33
N ARG A 226 -27.32 -0.37 -60.67
CA ARG A 226 -26.40 -0.46 -61.84
C ARG A 226 -25.25 -1.43 -61.62
N LEU A 227 -24.69 -1.49 -60.42
CA LEU A 227 -23.71 -2.49 -60.04
C LEU A 227 -24.30 -3.91 -60.16
N ARG A 228 -25.52 -4.14 -59.62
CA ARG A 228 -26.25 -5.41 -59.79
C ARG A 228 -26.50 -5.76 -61.26
N ALA A 229 -26.93 -4.79 -62.07
CA ALA A 229 -27.20 -4.98 -63.50
C ALA A 229 -25.96 -5.35 -64.32
N LYS A 230 -24.75 -4.97 -63.86
CA LYS A 230 -23.48 -5.37 -64.49
C LYS A 230 -22.90 -6.67 -63.92
N GLY A 231 -23.67 -7.41 -63.14
CA GLY A 231 -23.29 -8.72 -62.58
C GLY A 231 -22.55 -8.64 -61.26
N PHE A 232 -22.39 -7.45 -60.66
CA PHE A 232 -21.83 -7.33 -59.31
C PHE A 232 -22.89 -7.72 -58.29
N VAL A 233 -22.69 -8.87 -57.65
CA VAL A 233 -23.46 -9.24 -56.48
C VAL A 233 -22.92 -8.42 -55.33
N PHE A 234 -23.77 -7.56 -54.76
CA PHE A 234 -23.54 -7.04 -53.41
C PHE A 234 -23.71 -8.23 -52.48
N VAL A 235 -22.61 -8.92 -52.21
CA VAL A 235 -22.50 -9.66 -50.97
C VAL A 235 -22.43 -8.54 -49.93
N PRO A 236 -23.42 -8.38 -49.03
CA PRO A 236 -23.15 -7.61 -47.83
C PRO A 236 -21.90 -8.27 -47.26
N VAL A 237 -20.79 -7.54 -47.25
CA VAL A 237 -19.61 -8.02 -46.57
C VAL A 237 -20.04 -7.98 -45.11
N PHE A 238 -20.48 -9.14 -44.64
CA PHE A 238 -20.36 -9.46 -43.24
C PHE A 238 -18.91 -9.21 -42.91
N CYS A 239 -18.64 -8.62 -41.76
CA CYS A 239 -17.32 -8.76 -41.18
C CYS A 239 -16.92 -10.21 -41.37
N GLU A 240 -15.87 -10.45 -42.15
CA GLU A 240 -15.50 -11.82 -42.43
C GLU A 240 -15.28 -12.48 -41.08
N ASP A 241 -15.67 -13.74 -40.87
CA ASP A 241 -15.40 -14.43 -39.60
C ASP A 241 -13.89 -14.55 -39.31
N ARG A 242 -13.02 -13.91 -40.11
CA ARG A 242 -11.57 -13.87 -40.04
C ARG A 242 -11.03 -12.45 -40.20
N ASP A 243 -9.91 -12.16 -39.54
CA ASP A 243 -9.16 -10.91 -39.61
C ASP A 243 -8.30 -10.81 -40.90
N GLN A 244 -7.52 -9.73 -41.07
CA GLN A 244 -6.66 -9.57 -42.25
C GLN A 244 -5.54 -10.62 -42.39
N ARG A 245 -5.31 -11.45 -41.37
CA ARG A 245 -4.37 -12.59 -41.38
C ARG A 245 -5.06 -13.90 -41.77
N GLY A 246 -6.39 -13.91 -41.88
CA GLY A 246 -7.20 -15.11 -42.07
C GLY A 246 -7.40 -15.91 -40.78
N VAL A 247 -7.18 -15.32 -39.61
CA VAL A 247 -7.46 -15.94 -38.29
C VAL A 247 -8.90 -15.66 -37.91
N SER A 248 -9.62 -16.62 -37.32
CA SER A 248 -11.03 -16.41 -36.99
C SER A 248 -11.23 -15.30 -35.95
N ARG A 249 -12.10 -14.33 -36.26
CA ARG A 249 -12.54 -13.30 -35.33
C ARG A 249 -13.27 -13.94 -34.14
N ILE A 250 -13.21 -13.29 -32.98
CA ILE A 250 -14.01 -13.67 -31.83
C ILE A 250 -15.49 -13.51 -32.20
N GLN A 251 -16.31 -14.50 -31.85
CA GLN A 251 -17.72 -14.49 -32.15
C GLN A 251 -18.40 -13.32 -31.40
N LEU A 252 -18.99 -12.37 -32.14
CA LEU A 252 -19.67 -11.13 -31.69
C LEU A 252 -18.85 -9.83 -31.66
N ALA A 253 -17.57 -9.83 -32.03
CA ALA A 253 -16.82 -8.57 -32.19
C ALA A 253 -17.45 -7.69 -33.29
N GLU A 254 -17.66 -6.41 -32.99
CA GLU A 254 -17.93 -5.39 -34.00
C GLU A 254 -16.64 -5.13 -34.79
N CYS A 255 -16.72 -4.38 -35.88
CA CYS A 255 -15.65 -4.38 -36.87
C CYS A 255 -15.18 -2.97 -37.12
N ASP A 256 -13.87 -2.85 -37.19
CA ASP A 256 -13.24 -1.57 -37.50
C ASP A 256 -13.45 -1.23 -38.98
N MET A 257 -13.50 0.07 -39.28
CA MET A 257 -13.38 0.53 -40.66
C MET A 257 -11.90 0.63 -41.04
N GLY A 258 -11.53 0.14 -42.22
CA GLY A 258 -10.17 0.25 -42.77
C GLY A 258 -9.37 -1.04 -42.64
N SER A 259 -8.16 -1.08 -43.18
CA SER A 259 -7.43 -2.35 -43.40
C SER A 259 -6.81 -2.99 -42.15
N VAL A 260 -7.23 -2.59 -40.96
CA VAL A 260 -6.78 -3.16 -39.68
C VAL A 260 -8.00 -3.46 -38.84
N GLU A 261 -8.04 -4.67 -38.30
CA GLU A 261 -8.90 -5.05 -37.21
C GLU A 261 -8.06 -5.24 -35.96
N VAL A 262 -8.45 -4.57 -34.88
CA VAL A 262 -7.80 -4.70 -33.57
C VAL A 262 -8.45 -5.86 -32.82
N LEU A 263 -7.66 -6.86 -32.42
CA LEU A 263 -8.19 -7.89 -31.51
C LEU A 263 -8.23 -7.33 -30.08
N PRO A 264 -9.38 -7.34 -29.39
CA PRO A 264 -9.43 -6.83 -28.04
C PRO A 264 -8.63 -7.72 -27.07
N GLY A 265 -8.07 -7.09 -26.04
CA GLY A 265 -7.43 -7.78 -24.93
C GLY A 265 -8.38 -7.99 -23.75
N THR A 266 -7.90 -8.66 -22.70
CA THR A 266 -8.63 -8.85 -21.43
C THR A 266 -7.73 -8.48 -20.25
N ILE A 267 -8.30 -7.79 -19.27
CA ILE A 267 -7.65 -7.59 -17.96
C ILE A 267 -8.46 -8.34 -16.90
N THR A 268 -7.81 -9.20 -16.14
CA THR A 268 -8.38 -9.91 -14.99
C THR A 268 -7.75 -9.39 -13.70
N ILE A 269 -8.58 -8.88 -12.79
CA ILE A 269 -8.14 -8.41 -11.47
C ILE A 269 -8.57 -9.41 -10.40
N CYS A 270 -7.59 -10.04 -9.76
CA CYS A 270 -7.76 -10.99 -8.68
C CYS A 270 -7.42 -10.36 -7.33
N LYS A 271 -8.14 -10.77 -6.27
CA LYS A 271 -7.89 -10.34 -4.91
C LYS A 271 -7.59 -11.53 -4.02
N ASP A 272 -6.46 -11.47 -3.31
CA ASP A 272 -6.09 -12.44 -2.29
C ASP A 272 -5.85 -11.78 -0.94
N THR A 273 -6.02 -12.56 0.13
CA THR A 273 -5.66 -12.17 1.49
C THR A 273 -4.82 -13.24 2.16
N VAL A 274 -3.94 -12.82 3.08
CA VAL A 274 -3.21 -13.71 3.98
C VAL A 274 -3.57 -13.32 5.42
N PRO A 275 -4.15 -14.23 6.22
CA PRO A 275 -4.54 -15.59 5.85
C PRO A 275 -5.70 -15.62 4.84
N ALA A 276 -5.92 -16.80 4.25
CA ALA A 276 -6.98 -17.04 3.27
C ALA A 276 -8.38 -16.69 3.84
N PRO A 277 -9.37 -16.42 2.97
CA PRO A 277 -10.29 -15.30 3.07
C PRO A 277 -11.04 -15.15 4.41
N VAL A 278 -10.80 -14.02 5.08
CA VAL A 278 -11.60 -13.51 6.20
C VAL A 278 -12.53 -12.43 5.68
N LEU A 279 -13.80 -12.78 5.42
CA LEU A 279 -14.86 -11.78 5.40
C LEU A 279 -15.88 -12.10 6.50
N LYS A 280 -15.92 -11.22 7.53
CA LYS A 280 -17.14 -10.98 8.30
C LYS A 280 -17.92 -9.91 7.54
N ASN A 281 -19.00 -10.30 6.84
CA ASN A 281 -20.03 -9.47 6.18
C ASN A 281 -20.00 -9.26 4.65
N GLY A 282 -19.14 -9.95 3.88
CA GLY A 282 -19.31 -10.02 2.41
C GLY A 282 -19.05 -8.72 1.63
N SER A 283 -18.23 -7.81 2.17
CA SER A 283 -17.74 -6.62 1.46
C SER A 283 -16.43 -6.95 0.73
N GLY A 284 -16.40 -6.85 -0.60
CA GLY A 284 -15.16 -6.98 -1.37
C GLY A 284 -14.19 -5.81 -1.16
N PHE A 285 -12.98 -5.92 -1.68
CA PHE A 285 -11.98 -4.85 -1.69
C PHE A 285 -12.30 -3.84 -2.81
N PRO A 286 -12.32 -2.52 -2.52
CA PRO A 286 -12.65 -1.51 -3.51
C PRO A 286 -11.49 -1.23 -4.48
N PHE A 287 -11.79 -1.22 -5.77
CA PHE A 287 -10.87 -0.84 -6.85
C PHE A 287 -11.41 0.36 -7.62
N SER A 288 -10.50 1.14 -8.19
CA SER A 288 -10.77 2.27 -9.08
C SER A 288 -9.70 2.39 -10.16
N GLY A 289 -9.94 3.24 -11.16
CA GLY A 289 -9.01 3.50 -12.26
C GLY A 289 -9.73 3.53 -13.59
N ASP A 290 -9.03 3.17 -14.67
CA ASP A 290 -9.57 3.22 -16.03
C ASP A 290 -10.61 2.12 -16.31
N LEU A 291 -10.57 1.03 -15.53
CA LEU A 291 -11.58 -0.04 -15.54
C LEU A 291 -12.87 0.32 -14.76
N GLY A 292 -12.96 1.54 -14.24
CA GLY A 292 -14.06 2.02 -13.41
C GLY A 292 -13.97 1.59 -11.95
N ASN A 293 -15.05 1.80 -11.19
CA ASN A 293 -15.12 1.45 -9.77
C ASN A 293 -15.80 0.10 -9.59
N PHE A 294 -15.13 -0.83 -8.92
CA PHE A 294 -15.63 -2.19 -8.68
C PHE A 294 -15.12 -2.75 -7.36
N PHE A 295 -15.62 -3.94 -6.99
CA PHE A 295 -15.20 -4.64 -5.78
C PHE A 295 -14.82 -6.08 -6.14
N VAL A 296 -13.74 -6.58 -5.55
CA VAL A 296 -13.34 -7.98 -5.69
C VAL A 296 -13.27 -8.64 -4.32
N GLU A 297 -13.98 -9.74 -4.15
CA GLU A 297 -13.93 -10.52 -2.91
C GLU A 297 -12.60 -11.29 -2.79
N PRO A 298 -12.06 -11.49 -1.57
CA PRO A 298 -10.89 -12.32 -1.34
C PRO A 298 -11.04 -13.75 -1.90
N GLY A 299 -10.06 -14.20 -2.67
CA GLY A 299 -10.03 -15.49 -3.38
C GLY A 299 -10.77 -15.49 -4.72
N PHE A 300 -11.24 -14.34 -5.20
CA PHE A 300 -11.97 -14.21 -6.47
C PHE A 300 -11.27 -13.25 -7.45
N CYS A 301 -11.70 -13.33 -8.71
CA CYS A 301 -11.24 -12.46 -9.79
C CYS A 301 -12.43 -11.84 -10.51
N THR A 302 -12.21 -10.66 -11.11
CA THR A 302 -13.15 -9.98 -12.01
C THR A 302 -12.48 -9.78 -13.36
N ASP A 303 -13.16 -10.17 -14.43
CA ASP A 303 -12.69 -10.06 -15.81
C ASP A 303 -13.28 -8.82 -16.48
N PHE A 304 -12.42 -8.06 -17.16
CA PHE A 304 -12.75 -6.94 -18.02
C PHE A 304 -12.42 -7.34 -19.46
N LEU A 305 -13.48 -7.69 -20.19
CA LEU A 305 -13.42 -8.22 -21.55
C LEU A 305 -13.51 -7.09 -22.58
N ASP A 306 -13.16 -7.42 -23.82
CA ASP A 306 -13.34 -6.56 -24.98
C ASP A 306 -12.63 -5.19 -24.84
N LEU A 307 -11.46 -5.17 -24.19
CA LEU A 307 -10.69 -3.96 -23.96
C LEU A 307 -9.83 -3.60 -25.18
N VAL A 308 -9.87 -2.33 -25.58
CA VAL A 308 -8.98 -1.80 -26.62
C VAL A 308 -7.53 -1.84 -26.11
N PRO A 309 -6.56 -2.30 -26.90
CA PRO A 309 -5.13 -2.19 -26.56
C PRO A 309 -4.75 -0.73 -26.26
N ASP A 310 -4.39 -0.46 -25.00
CA ASP A 310 -4.03 0.85 -24.48
C ASP A 310 -3.37 0.71 -23.09
N ASP A 311 -3.00 1.82 -22.47
CA ASP A 311 -2.57 1.90 -21.09
C ASP A 311 -3.78 2.00 -20.13
N TYR A 312 -3.79 1.15 -19.10
CA TYR A 312 -4.82 1.09 -18.07
C TYR A 312 -4.20 1.17 -16.68
N THR A 313 -4.62 2.14 -15.87
CA THR A 313 -4.30 2.19 -14.44
C THR A 313 -5.38 1.51 -13.61
N VAL A 314 -4.97 0.62 -12.72
CA VAL A 314 -5.84 -0.01 -11.71
C VAL A 314 -5.27 0.23 -10.32
N MET A 315 -6.09 0.76 -9.43
CA MET A 315 -5.74 1.07 -8.04
C MET A 315 -6.66 0.32 -7.07
N GLU A 316 -6.07 -0.39 -6.12
CA GLU A 316 -6.79 -0.90 -4.96
C GLU A 316 -6.90 0.22 -3.92
N ASN A 317 -8.10 0.75 -3.74
CA ASN A 317 -8.33 1.77 -2.73
C ASN A 317 -8.06 1.22 -1.33
N ASP A 318 -7.69 2.11 -0.40
CA ASP A 318 -7.48 1.72 1.00
C ASP A 318 -8.70 0.93 1.48
N PRO A 319 -8.52 -0.35 1.85
CA PRO A 319 -9.63 -1.16 2.32
C PRO A 319 -10.20 -0.59 3.61
N GLU A 320 -11.33 -1.16 4.08
CA GLU A 320 -11.67 -1.01 5.50
C GLU A 320 -10.43 -1.29 6.35
N PRO A 321 -10.28 -0.61 7.50
CA PRO A 321 -9.04 -0.69 8.27
C PRO A 321 -8.70 -2.17 8.52
N PHE A 322 -7.41 -2.46 8.78
CA PHE A 322 -6.87 -3.76 9.19
C PHE A 322 -6.24 -4.62 8.09
N PHE A 323 -6.14 -4.14 6.85
CA PHE A 323 -5.41 -4.86 5.78
C PHE A 323 -4.30 -4.01 5.17
N TYR A 324 -3.12 -4.60 5.01
CA TYR A 324 -1.93 -3.99 4.42
C TYR A 324 -1.67 -4.63 3.06
N LEU A 325 -1.43 -3.83 2.01
CA LEU A 325 -1.08 -4.39 0.70
C LEU A 325 0.37 -4.87 0.74
N ASP A 326 0.58 -6.17 0.54
CA ASP A 326 1.92 -6.77 0.50
C ASP A 326 2.49 -6.79 -0.91
N SER A 327 1.68 -7.23 -1.88
CA SER A 327 2.17 -7.41 -3.23
C SER A 327 1.06 -7.27 -4.28
N ILE A 328 1.50 -6.82 -5.45
CA ILE A 328 0.76 -6.91 -6.71
C ILE A 328 1.61 -7.79 -7.62
N GLN A 329 1.01 -8.81 -8.22
CA GLN A 329 1.68 -9.71 -9.17
C GLN A 329 0.86 -9.80 -10.43
N CYS A 330 1.47 -9.49 -11.57
CA CYS A 330 0.80 -9.57 -12.87
C CYS A 330 1.49 -10.59 -13.78
N GLN A 331 0.73 -11.18 -14.69
CA GLN A 331 1.20 -12.07 -15.75
C GLN A 331 0.35 -11.85 -17.01
N SER A 332 0.94 -12.11 -18.17
CA SER A 332 0.24 -12.16 -19.47
C SER A 332 0.37 -13.56 -20.07
N ASP A 333 -0.61 -13.98 -20.85
CA ASP A 333 -0.51 -15.17 -21.70
C ASP A 333 0.23 -14.92 -23.01
N GLY A 334 0.49 -13.65 -23.35
CA GLY A 334 1.30 -13.22 -24.48
C GLY A 334 2.59 -12.48 -24.08
N PRO A 335 3.48 -12.20 -25.05
CA PRO A 335 4.79 -11.64 -24.78
C PRO A 335 4.86 -10.10 -24.79
N ASN A 336 3.80 -9.39 -25.22
CA ASN A 336 3.91 -7.97 -25.55
C ASN A 336 3.32 -7.04 -24.49
N SER A 337 2.30 -7.48 -23.74
CA SER A 337 1.74 -6.67 -22.65
C SER A 337 2.78 -6.49 -21.56
N THR A 338 2.82 -5.28 -20.99
CA THR A 338 3.75 -4.92 -19.93
C THR A 338 3.02 -4.22 -18.80
N TRP A 339 3.66 -4.12 -17.63
CA TRP A 339 3.07 -3.46 -16.48
C TRP A 339 4.13 -2.82 -15.59
N VAL A 340 3.75 -1.75 -14.91
CA VAL A 340 4.52 -1.07 -13.88
C VAL A 340 3.73 -1.11 -12.58
N ILE A 341 4.32 -1.71 -11.54
CA ILE A 341 3.69 -1.90 -10.24
C ILE A 341 4.23 -0.86 -9.24
N ASP A 342 3.32 -0.20 -8.52
CA ASP A 342 3.63 0.63 -7.37
C ASP A 342 2.79 0.19 -6.17
N VAL A 343 3.42 -0.60 -5.28
CA VAL A 343 2.78 -1.11 -4.07
C VAL A 343 2.51 0.01 -3.06
N ALA A 344 3.32 1.08 -3.04
CA ALA A 344 3.16 2.18 -2.09
C ALA A 344 1.91 3.01 -2.39
N THR A 345 1.58 3.17 -3.68
CA THR A 345 0.33 3.81 -4.12
C THR A 345 -0.79 2.81 -4.39
N ARG A 346 -0.56 1.51 -4.14
CA ARG A 346 -1.54 0.42 -4.33
C ARG A 346 -2.05 0.33 -5.78
N SER A 347 -1.19 0.60 -6.76
CA SER A 347 -1.58 0.70 -8.17
C SER A 347 -0.69 -0.11 -9.11
N VAL A 348 -1.27 -0.46 -10.26
CA VAL A 348 -0.56 -1.02 -11.41
C VAL A 348 -1.00 -0.29 -12.67
N ASP A 349 -0.02 0.10 -13.49
CA ASP A 349 -0.23 0.63 -14.83
C ASP A 349 0.06 -0.50 -15.83
N ILE A 350 -0.93 -0.88 -16.63
CA ILE A 350 -0.90 -2.02 -17.55
C ILE A 350 -0.92 -1.47 -18.98
N THR A 351 0.12 -1.73 -19.76
CA THR A 351 0.08 -1.54 -21.22
C THR A 351 -0.43 -2.83 -21.85
N LEU A 352 -1.70 -2.84 -22.22
CA LEU A 352 -2.40 -4.01 -22.79
C LEU A 352 -2.15 -4.12 -24.30
N TRP A 353 -1.77 -5.31 -24.76
CA TRP A 353 -1.60 -5.61 -26.18
C TRP A 353 -2.80 -6.39 -26.75
N GLU A 354 -2.95 -6.38 -28.09
CA GLU A 354 -4.02 -7.10 -28.78
C GLU A 354 -4.01 -8.61 -28.50
N ASP A 355 -5.19 -9.21 -28.33
CA ASP A 355 -5.40 -10.66 -28.11
C ASP A 355 -4.63 -11.25 -26.91
N GLU A 356 -4.24 -10.42 -25.94
CA GLU A 356 -3.57 -10.86 -24.71
C GLU A 356 -4.48 -10.71 -23.48
N ILE A 357 -4.30 -11.64 -22.52
CA ILE A 357 -4.98 -11.65 -21.23
C ILE A 357 -3.96 -11.31 -20.14
N VAL A 358 -4.09 -10.12 -19.56
CA VAL A 358 -3.28 -9.71 -18.40
C VAL A 358 -4.04 -10.04 -17.12
N THR A 359 -3.50 -10.91 -16.28
CA THR A 359 -4.04 -11.21 -14.95
C THR A 359 -3.17 -10.57 -13.87
N CYS A 360 -3.75 -9.70 -13.04
CA CYS A 360 -3.09 -9.09 -11.89
C CYS A 360 -3.75 -9.51 -10.58
N THR A 361 -2.97 -10.04 -9.64
CA THR A 361 -3.40 -10.44 -8.30
C THR A 361 -2.86 -9.46 -7.26
N PHE A 362 -3.77 -8.88 -6.48
CA PHE A 362 -3.46 -8.01 -5.35
C PHE A 362 -3.59 -8.79 -4.04
N THR A 363 -2.50 -8.93 -3.29
CA THR A 363 -2.45 -9.70 -2.03
C THR A 363 -2.34 -8.76 -0.83
N ASN A 364 -3.34 -8.78 0.06
CA ASN A 364 -3.27 -8.06 1.33
C ASN A 364 -2.98 -8.98 2.52
N LEU A 365 -2.22 -8.49 3.48
CA LEU A 365 -2.04 -9.13 4.79
C LEU A 365 -3.06 -8.58 5.78
N GLU A 366 -3.72 -9.45 6.52
CA GLU A 366 -4.52 -9.06 7.68
C GLU A 366 -3.60 -8.62 8.82
N GLY A 367 -3.90 -7.49 9.45
CA GLY A 367 -3.19 -7.01 10.62
C GLY A 367 -3.40 -7.95 11.81
N GLY A 368 -2.32 -8.24 12.53
CA GLY A 368 -2.35 -9.07 13.73
C GLY A 368 -2.63 -8.26 15.01
N THR A 369 -2.60 -8.95 16.14
CA THR A 369 -2.77 -8.38 17.48
C THR A 369 -1.57 -8.73 18.35
N ILE A 370 -1.03 -7.75 19.07
CA ILE A 370 0.02 -7.98 20.06
C ILE A 370 -0.52 -7.62 21.44
N ILE A 371 -0.31 -8.49 22.42
CA ILE A 371 -0.72 -8.30 23.81
C ILE A 371 0.53 -8.38 24.71
N ILE A 372 0.77 -7.35 25.50
CA ILE A 372 1.83 -7.32 26.51
C ILE A 372 1.17 -7.47 27.87
N THR A 373 1.47 -8.56 28.56
CA THR A 373 0.88 -8.89 29.87
C THR A 373 1.95 -8.88 30.95
N LYS A 374 1.64 -8.17 32.05
CA LYS A 374 2.53 -8.07 33.21
C LYS A 374 2.07 -9.00 34.32
N ASN A 375 2.97 -9.86 34.80
CA ASN A 375 2.72 -10.73 35.96
C ASN A 375 3.77 -10.53 37.04
N THR A 376 3.34 -10.77 38.28
CA THR A 376 4.22 -10.90 39.44
C THR A 376 3.84 -12.15 40.24
N ASP A 377 4.81 -12.74 40.93
CA ASP A 377 4.60 -13.87 41.85
C ASP A 377 3.68 -13.54 43.03
N VAL A 378 3.68 -12.28 43.48
CA VAL A 378 2.77 -11.72 44.49
C VAL A 378 1.91 -10.60 43.91
N PRO A 379 0.60 -10.52 44.21
CA PRO A 379 -0.24 -9.41 43.74
C PRO A 379 0.25 -8.05 44.27
N THR A 380 0.43 -7.07 43.39
CA THR A 380 0.89 -5.72 43.75
C THR A 380 0.16 -4.63 42.98
N LEU A 381 0.11 -3.42 43.55
CA LEU A 381 -0.38 -2.20 42.90
C LEU A 381 0.76 -1.39 42.23
N GLU A 382 2.00 -1.87 42.32
CA GLU A 382 3.12 -1.23 41.65
C GLU A 382 2.97 -1.27 40.13
N LEU A 383 3.51 -0.24 39.47
CA LEU A 383 3.44 -0.06 38.03
C LEU A 383 4.81 -0.31 37.41
N PHE A 384 4.83 -1.17 36.39
CA PHE A 384 6.00 -1.55 35.61
C PHE A 384 5.98 -0.82 34.29
N GLY A 385 7.06 -0.11 33.95
CA GLY A 385 7.17 0.66 32.70
C GLY A 385 7.60 -0.20 31.52
N PHE A 386 7.09 0.10 30.32
CA PHE A 386 7.45 -0.60 29.08
C PHE A 386 7.81 0.40 27.98
N ASN A 387 8.78 0.04 27.13
CA ASN A 387 9.08 0.70 25.86
C ASN A 387 8.88 -0.28 24.71
N THR A 388 8.41 0.19 23.56
CA THR A 388 8.11 -0.65 22.40
C THR A 388 8.24 0.14 21.09
N ASP A 389 8.49 -0.57 20.00
CA ASP A 389 8.39 -0.05 18.63
C ASP A 389 7.05 -0.39 17.95
N ILE A 390 6.12 -1.03 18.68
CA ILE A 390 4.80 -1.39 18.15
C ILE A 390 3.99 -0.11 17.88
N PRO A 391 3.52 0.10 16.65
CA PRO A 391 2.71 1.28 16.32
C PRO A 391 1.35 1.20 17.01
N ILE A 392 0.90 2.32 17.58
CA ILE A 392 -0.46 2.43 18.10
C ILE A 392 -1.39 2.64 16.90
N VAL A 393 -2.27 1.67 16.62
CA VAL A 393 -3.23 1.72 15.51
C VAL A 393 -4.67 1.71 16.05
N PRO A 394 -5.57 2.58 15.55
CA PRO A 394 -5.30 3.64 14.60
C PRO A 394 -4.51 4.78 15.25
N ALA A 395 -3.43 5.22 14.61
CA ALA A 395 -2.87 6.53 14.90
C ALA A 395 -4.03 7.53 14.74
N PRO A 396 -4.32 8.40 15.72
CA PRO A 396 -5.35 9.41 15.57
C PRO A 396 -5.07 10.17 14.27
N LYS A 397 -6.03 10.19 13.33
CA LYS A 397 -5.88 10.54 11.90
C LYS A 397 -5.31 11.95 11.61
N ASP A 398 -4.97 12.72 12.65
CA ASP A 398 -4.45 14.09 12.60
C ASP A 398 -3.22 14.32 13.52
N VAL A 399 -2.58 13.27 14.04
CA VAL A 399 -1.37 13.41 14.87
C VAL A 399 -0.16 12.98 14.04
N ALA A 400 0.65 13.98 13.66
CA ALA A 400 1.99 13.75 13.08
C ALA A 400 2.76 12.73 13.95
N PRO A 401 3.65 11.89 13.37
CA PRO A 401 4.44 10.92 14.14
C PRO A 401 5.02 11.64 15.35
N GLU A 402 4.69 11.16 16.56
CA GLU A 402 4.98 11.88 17.80
C GLU A 402 6.47 12.25 17.82
N THR A 403 6.73 13.55 17.77
CA THR A 403 8.08 14.10 17.90
C THR A 403 8.66 13.63 19.23
N ALA A 404 9.74 12.84 19.15
CA ALA A 404 10.64 12.46 20.23
C ALA A 404 9.97 12.40 21.62
N LYS A 405 9.36 11.26 21.89
CA LYS A 405 8.86 10.87 23.19
C LYS A 405 9.84 11.26 24.30
N GLY A 406 9.35 11.97 25.32
CA GLY A 406 10.16 12.40 26.45
C GLY A 406 10.83 11.23 27.18
N PRO A 407 11.75 11.48 28.12
CA PRO A 407 12.45 10.43 28.86
C PRO A 407 11.48 9.74 29.85
N GLY A 408 10.80 8.69 29.41
CA GLY A 408 9.85 7.92 30.22
C GLY A 408 9.25 6.75 29.45
N PRO A 409 8.65 5.75 30.14
CA PRO A 409 8.07 4.57 29.52
C PRO A 409 6.92 4.91 28.56
N ASP A 410 6.70 4.09 27.53
CA ASP A 410 5.57 4.17 26.58
C ASP A 410 4.23 3.97 27.26
N PHE A 411 4.17 2.97 28.12
CA PHE A 411 3.02 2.68 28.96
C PHE A 411 3.48 2.00 30.25
N THR A 412 2.56 1.87 31.20
CA THR A 412 2.82 1.18 32.46
C THR A 412 1.72 0.18 32.75
N LEU A 413 2.07 -1.00 33.26
CA LEU A 413 1.13 -2.05 33.65
C LEU A 413 1.27 -2.39 35.13
N ALA A 414 0.14 -2.69 35.77
CA ALA A 414 0.12 -3.32 37.09
C ALA A 414 0.18 -4.85 36.96
N SER A 415 0.37 -5.55 38.07
CA SER A 415 0.31 -7.02 38.08
C SER A 415 -1.06 -7.54 37.60
N GLY A 416 -1.04 -8.47 36.66
CA GLY A 416 -2.21 -9.07 36.00
C GLY A 416 -2.87 -8.19 34.94
N ALA A 417 -2.29 -7.03 34.60
CA ALA A 417 -2.80 -6.15 33.55
C ALA A 417 -2.12 -6.40 32.20
N SER A 418 -2.83 -6.05 31.13
CA SER A 418 -2.36 -6.21 29.75
C SER A 418 -2.58 -4.94 28.93
N GLN A 419 -1.66 -4.68 28.00
CA GLN A 419 -1.82 -3.69 26.92
C GLN A 419 -1.97 -4.43 25.60
N GLN A 420 -3.06 -4.16 24.89
CA GLN A 420 -3.36 -4.74 23.58
C GLN A 420 -3.12 -3.71 22.46
N PHE A 421 -2.52 -4.18 21.37
CA PHE A 421 -2.30 -3.44 20.14
C PHE A 421 -2.98 -4.20 19.01
N ASP A 422 -4.07 -3.65 18.49
CA ASP A 422 -4.85 -4.27 17.42
C ASP A 422 -4.38 -3.79 16.04
N PHE A 423 -4.57 -4.63 15.04
CA PHE A 423 -4.40 -4.30 13.63
C PHE A 423 -2.97 -3.87 13.26
N VAL A 424 -2.01 -4.47 13.95
CA VAL A 424 -0.58 -4.22 13.75
C VAL A 424 -0.16 -4.87 12.43
N GLU A 425 0.60 -4.15 11.61
CA GLU A 425 1.16 -4.69 10.37
C GLU A 425 2.04 -5.92 10.69
N PRO A 426 1.92 -7.03 9.94
CA PRO A 426 2.78 -8.19 10.16
C PRO A 426 4.26 -7.82 10.05
N GLY A 427 5.09 -8.31 10.96
CA GLY A 427 6.47 -7.88 11.08
C GLY A 427 7.11 -8.23 12.42
N THR A 428 8.34 -7.77 12.61
CA THR A 428 9.09 -7.97 13.86
C THR A 428 9.07 -6.70 14.70
N TYR A 429 8.66 -6.86 15.95
CA TYR A 429 8.54 -5.79 16.94
C TYR A 429 9.33 -6.12 18.21
N THR A 430 9.53 -5.13 19.06
CA THR A 430 10.17 -5.25 20.35
C THR A 430 9.33 -4.64 21.45
N ALA A 431 9.31 -5.30 22.61
CA ALA A 431 8.76 -4.75 23.84
C ALA A 431 9.77 -4.99 24.96
N SER A 432 10.13 -3.92 25.67
CA SER A 432 11.12 -3.93 26.73
C SER A 432 10.53 -3.45 28.03
N GLU A 433 10.67 -4.24 29.10
CA GLU A 433 10.41 -3.74 30.45
C GLU A 433 11.52 -2.78 30.87
N VAL A 434 11.15 -1.65 31.48
CA VAL A 434 12.09 -0.62 31.94
C VAL A 434 12.58 -0.98 33.34
N ASP A 435 13.78 -1.55 33.40
CA ASP A 435 14.50 -1.82 34.66
C ASP A 435 15.25 -0.57 35.18
N PRO A 436 15.35 -0.33 36.50
CA PRO A 436 14.71 -1.02 37.62
C PRO A 436 13.56 -0.19 38.18
N PHE A 437 12.38 -0.34 37.60
CA PHE A 437 11.18 0.29 38.15
C PHE A 437 10.00 -0.68 38.11
N PRO A 438 9.51 -1.15 39.27
CA PRO A 438 9.86 -0.81 40.66
C PRO A 438 11.11 -1.53 41.21
N LEU A 439 11.83 -0.89 42.15
CA LEU A 439 13.10 -1.36 42.73
C LEU A 439 13.00 -2.66 43.57
N ASN A 440 11.78 -3.12 43.90
CA ASN A 440 11.55 -4.27 44.76
C ASN A 440 11.24 -5.58 44.00
N PHE A 441 11.29 -5.54 42.68
CA PHE A 441 10.98 -6.68 41.82
C PHE A 441 12.09 -6.86 40.80
N GLU A 442 12.38 -8.11 40.45
CA GLU A 442 13.28 -8.44 39.35
C GLU A 442 12.54 -9.21 38.26
N LEU A 443 12.84 -8.92 36.99
CA LEU A 443 12.33 -9.69 35.86
C LEU A 443 13.05 -11.03 35.78
N VAL A 444 12.31 -12.11 36.00
CA VAL A 444 12.83 -13.48 35.99
C VAL A 444 12.61 -14.19 34.67
N GLY A 445 11.63 -13.74 33.87
CA GLY A 445 11.38 -14.37 32.58
C GLY A 445 10.40 -13.63 31.68
N ILE A 446 10.66 -13.72 30.39
CA ILE A 446 9.78 -13.30 29.31
C ILE A 446 9.37 -14.55 28.53
N SER A 447 8.08 -14.71 28.26
CA SER A 447 7.57 -15.80 27.42
C SER A 447 6.45 -15.29 26.53
N CYS A 448 6.48 -15.62 25.24
CA CYS A 448 5.37 -15.37 24.32
C CYS A 448 4.63 -16.69 24.04
N ASP A 449 3.37 -16.61 23.63
CA ASP A 449 2.51 -17.77 23.38
C ASP A 449 2.66 -18.38 21.97
N ASP A 450 3.42 -17.73 21.10
CA ASP A 450 3.80 -18.23 19.78
C ASP A 450 5.14 -19.01 19.81
N GLY A 451 5.43 -19.73 18.72
CA GLY A 451 6.66 -20.53 18.60
C GLY A 451 7.84 -19.80 17.97
N ASN A 452 7.62 -18.60 17.44
CA ASN A 452 8.55 -17.84 16.62
C ASN A 452 8.98 -16.51 17.28
N SER A 453 8.32 -16.03 18.33
CA SER A 453 8.77 -14.91 19.16
C SER A 453 9.71 -15.39 20.27
N THR A 454 10.66 -14.54 20.65
CA THR A 454 11.74 -14.93 21.56
C THR A 454 12.13 -13.80 22.50
N GLN A 455 12.60 -14.16 23.70
CA GLN A 455 13.32 -13.23 24.55
C GLN A 455 14.69 -12.91 23.93
N THR A 456 15.00 -11.63 23.76
CA THR A 456 16.31 -11.14 23.29
C THR A 456 16.92 -10.21 24.33
N GLY A 457 17.99 -10.64 24.99
CA GLY A 457 18.55 -9.91 26.12
C GLY A 457 17.71 -10.08 27.39
N GLN A 458 18.03 -9.31 28.44
CA GLN A 458 17.43 -9.54 29.75
C GLN A 458 15.98 -9.04 29.83
N PHE A 459 15.68 -7.87 29.26
CA PHE A 459 14.39 -7.19 29.45
C PHE A 459 13.51 -7.06 28.20
N THR A 460 13.92 -7.64 27.07
CA THR A 460 13.25 -7.40 25.78
C THR A 460 12.67 -8.68 25.18
N ALA A 461 11.40 -8.62 24.78
CA ALA A 461 10.76 -9.56 23.87
C ALA A 461 10.97 -9.09 22.42
N THR A 462 11.35 -10.00 21.54
CA THR A 462 11.28 -9.83 20.08
C THR A 462 10.08 -10.61 19.58
N ILE A 463 9.11 -9.91 19.01
CA ILE A 463 7.78 -10.38 18.66
C ILE A 463 7.70 -10.50 17.14
N ASN A 464 7.50 -11.71 16.62
CA ASN A 464 7.37 -11.97 15.19
C ASN A 464 5.91 -12.20 14.84
N LEU A 465 5.20 -11.12 14.52
CA LEU A 465 3.77 -11.14 14.24
C LEU A 465 3.49 -11.60 12.80
N GLU A 466 2.83 -12.74 12.65
CA GLU A 466 2.33 -13.23 11.37
C GLU A 466 0.97 -12.59 10.99
N PRO A 467 0.57 -12.60 9.70
CA PRO A 467 -0.72 -12.04 9.28
C PRO A 467 -1.93 -12.64 10.02
N GLY A 468 -2.78 -11.79 10.57
CA GLY A 468 -3.97 -12.16 11.34
C GLY A 468 -3.70 -12.88 12.67
N GLU A 469 -2.44 -13.03 13.07
CA GLU A 469 -2.05 -13.71 14.32
C GLU A 469 -2.36 -12.86 15.55
N THR A 470 -2.55 -13.50 16.70
CA THR A 470 -2.52 -12.83 18.01
C THR A 470 -1.35 -13.39 18.80
N VAL A 471 -0.43 -12.52 19.21
CA VAL A 471 0.73 -12.88 20.04
C VAL A 471 0.59 -12.22 21.40
N GLU A 472 0.62 -13.00 22.47
CA GLU A 472 0.66 -12.54 23.84
C GLU A 472 2.02 -12.84 24.49
N CYS A 473 2.71 -11.80 24.94
CA CYS A 473 3.97 -11.91 25.67
C CYS A 473 3.78 -11.56 27.15
N PHE A 474 4.20 -12.46 28.01
CA PHE A 474 4.16 -12.37 29.47
C PHE A 474 5.53 -11.96 30.01
N PHE A 475 5.54 -10.87 30.79
CA PHE A 475 6.70 -10.38 31.53
C PHE A 475 6.50 -10.70 33.01
N ASN A 476 7.24 -11.69 33.52
CA ASN A 476 7.07 -12.22 34.88
C ASN A 476 8.18 -11.70 35.79
N ASN A 477 7.80 -10.96 36.83
CA ASN A 477 8.74 -10.56 37.88
C ASN A 477 8.49 -11.33 39.18
N GLU A 478 9.56 -11.49 39.95
CA GLU A 478 9.51 -11.99 41.32
C GLU A 478 9.81 -10.82 42.28
N GLU A 479 9.09 -10.78 43.41
CA GLU A 479 9.42 -9.86 44.51
C GLU A 479 10.77 -10.26 45.11
N LEU A 480 11.66 -9.29 45.26
CA LEU A 480 12.96 -9.54 45.86
C LEU A 480 12.81 -9.80 47.37
N ASP A 481 13.46 -10.84 47.86
CA ASP A 481 13.51 -11.13 49.30
C ASP A 481 14.30 -10.04 50.05
N ALA A 482 13.81 -9.70 51.24
CA ALA A 482 14.60 -8.97 52.23
C ALA A 482 15.56 -9.92 52.96
N GLN A 483 16.53 -9.36 53.69
CA GLN A 483 17.37 -10.14 54.60
C GLN A 483 17.58 -9.36 55.89
N LEU A 484 16.69 -9.51 56.87
CA LEU A 484 16.77 -8.73 58.10
C LEU A 484 17.89 -9.29 59.02
N SER A 485 18.57 -8.40 59.73
CA SER A 485 19.60 -8.75 60.71
C SER A 485 19.48 -7.82 61.90
N LEU A 486 19.25 -8.40 63.08
CA LEU A 486 19.03 -7.67 64.32
C LEU A 486 20.23 -7.81 65.27
N GLY A 487 21.04 -6.75 65.34
CA GLY A 487 22.06 -6.58 66.37
C GLY A 487 21.45 -6.06 67.67
N LYS A 488 21.95 -6.56 68.79
CA LYS A 488 21.62 -6.06 70.12
C LYS A 488 22.87 -5.97 70.98
N ASN A 489 23.04 -4.84 71.67
CA ASN A 489 24.11 -4.63 72.64
C ASN A 489 23.60 -3.90 73.88
N ALA A 490 24.27 -4.09 75.01
CA ALA A 490 24.01 -3.35 76.24
C ALA A 490 25.18 -2.41 76.53
N GLU A 491 24.88 -1.15 76.82
CA GLU A 491 25.85 -0.13 77.20
C GLU A 491 25.50 0.46 78.57
N GLY A 492 26.53 0.92 79.28
CA GLY A 492 26.36 1.54 80.60
C GLY A 492 26.07 0.55 81.72
N VAL A 493 26.20 -0.76 81.47
CA VAL A 493 26.09 -1.80 82.50
C VAL A 493 27.17 -1.56 83.57
N PRO A 494 26.81 -1.25 84.82
CA PRO A 494 27.79 -1.06 85.88
C PRO A 494 28.58 -2.35 86.13
N THR A 495 29.88 -2.23 86.41
CA THR A 495 30.77 -3.38 86.69
C THR A 495 30.31 -4.18 87.92
N ASP A 496 29.67 -3.50 88.86
CA ASP A 496 28.99 -4.08 90.02
C ASP A 496 27.53 -3.62 89.98
N ALA A 497 26.72 -4.23 89.12
CA ALA A 497 25.30 -3.89 89.01
C ALA A 497 24.55 -4.11 90.35
N PHE A 498 23.58 -3.26 90.65
CA PHE A 498 22.68 -3.32 91.79
C PHE A 498 21.21 -3.26 91.35
N VAL A 499 20.30 -3.73 92.21
CA VAL A 499 18.86 -3.48 92.01
C VAL A 499 18.60 -1.97 92.02
N GLY A 500 17.90 -1.48 91.01
CA GLY A 500 17.66 -0.06 90.74
C GLY A 500 18.63 0.59 89.76
N ASP A 501 19.72 -0.09 89.38
CA ASP A 501 20.62 0.42 88.35
C ASP A 501 19.95 0.36 86.97
N GLN A 502 20.23 1.36 86.14
CA GLN A 502 19.74 1.45 84.78
C GLN A 502 20.86 1.31 83.76
N TYR A 503 20.55 0.68 82.65
CA TYR A 503 21.45 0.57 81.50
C TYR A 503 20.65 0.63 80.20
N VAL A 504 21.34 0.84 79.08
CA VAL A 504 20.72 1.04 77.77
C VAL A 504 20.91 -0.19 76.90
N TYR A 505 19.84 -0.68 76.29
CA TYR A 505 19.92 -1.57 75.15
C TYR A 505 19.93 -0.75 73.86
N HIS A 506 20.84 -1.11 72.96
CA HIS A 506 20.95 -0.59 71.61
C HIS A 506 20.54 -1.70 70.64
N LEU A 507 19.53 -1.43 69.82
CA LEU A 507 19.09 -2.29 68.73
C LEU A 507 19.55 -1.71 67.39
N ILE A 508 20.12 -2.55 66.55
CA ILE A 508 20.53 -2.21 65.19
C ILE A 508 19.84 -3.19 64.25
N LEU A 509 18.86 -2.72 63.50
CA LEU A 509 18.19 -3.52 62.48
C LEU A 509 18.74 -3.16 61.11
N THR A 510 19.20 -4.14 60.35
CA THR A 510 19.74 -3.95 58.99
C THR A 510 19.01 -4.86 58.02
N ASN A 511 18.69 -4.35 56.83
CA ASN A 511 18.25 -5.18 55.71
C ASN A 511 19.43 -5.39 54.76
N ASN A 512 20.01 -6.58 54.77
CA ASN A 512 21.14 -6.96 53.92
C ASN A 512 20.71 -7.51 52.55
N GLY A 513 19.40 -7.70 52.34
CA GLY A 513 18.84 -8.31 51.14
C GLY A 513 18.68 -7.32 49.99
N PRO A 514 18.44 -7.82 48.78
CA PRO A 514 18.18 -7.00 47.60
C PRO A 514 16.77 -6.36 47.61
N GLY A 515 15.81 -6.97 48.31
CA GLY A 515 14.44 -6.45 48.45
C GLY A 515 14.25 -5.52 49.64
N PHE A 516 13.13 -4.83 49.68
CA PHE A 516 12.67 -3.99 50.78
C PHE A 516 11.88 -4.83 51.76
N ALA A 517 11.99 -4.54 53.06
CA ALA A 517 11.06 -5.08 54.04
C ALA A 517 10.10 -3.98 54.50
N THR A 518 8.82 -4.28 54.48
CA THR A 518 7.72 -3.39 54.87
C THR A 518 7.00 -3.93 56.10
N ASN A 519 6.28 -3.06 56.81
CA ASN A 519 5.58 -3.36 58.05
C ASN A 519 6.46 -4.08 59.09
N VAL A 520 7.75 -3.72 59.12
CA VAL A 520 8.74 -4.36 59.98
C VAL A 520 8.50 -3.96 61.43
N VAL A 521 8.49 -4.96 62.31
CA VAL A 521 8.31 -4.80 63.76
C VAL A 521 9.40 -5.55 64.50
N VAL A 522 10.00 -4.90 65.50
CA VAL A 522 10.89 -5.57 66.45
C VAL A 522 10.20 -5.73 67.79
N LEU A 523 10.17 -6.96 68.31
CA LEU A 523 9.61 -7.32 69.60
C LEU A 523 10.71 -7.82 70.54
N ASP A 524 10.77 -7.26 71.74
CA ASP A 524 11.79 -7.56 72.74
C ASP A 524 11.14 -7.85 74.10
N PRO A 525 10.75 -9.12 74.35
CA PRO A 525 10.21 -9.54 75.63
C PRO A 525 11.29 -9.46 76.71
N LEU A 526 11.09 -8.57 77.70
CA LEU A 526 12.04 -8.33 78.76
C LEU A 526 12.04 -9.49 79.77
N SER A 527 13.22 -9.83 80.27
CA SER A 527 13.37 -10.71 81.43
C SER A 527 12.63 -10.12 82.63
N PRO A 528 11.96 -10.94 83.47
CA PRO A 528 11.30 -10.45 84.69
C PRO A 528 12.27 -9.83 85.71
N LEU A 529 13.58 -9.97 85.50
CA LEU A 529 14.62 -9.36 86.31
C LEU A 529 14.88 -7.88 85.96
N ILE A 530 14.25 -7.35 84.90
CA ILE A 530 14.39 -5.96 84.46
C ILE A 530 13.03 -5.35 84.14
N ALA A 531 12.91 -4.02 84.20
CA ALA A 531 11.74 -3.26 83.76
C ALA A 531 12.11 -2.22 82.70
N PHE A 532 11.20 -1.97 81.76
CA PHE A 532 11.32 -0.85 80.82
C PHE A 532 11.23 0.50 81.56
N VAL A 533 12.07 1.45 81.18
CA VAL A 533 12.08 2.81 81.75
C VAL A 533 11.65 3.84 80.70
N SER A 534 12.33 3.88 79.56
CA SER A 534 12.06 4.86 78.51
C SER A 534 12.68 4.47 77.17
N SER A 535 12.05 4.90 76.09
CA SER A 535 12.60 4.92 74.73
C SER A 535 12.02 6.09 73.95
N ALA A 536 12.70 6.52 72.89
CA ALA A 536 12.19 7.50 71.94
C ALA A 536 11.62 6.86 70.66
N CYS A 537 11.94 5.59 70.40
CA CYS A 537 11.62 4.86 69.16
C CYS A 537 10.69 3.66 69.38
N ALA A 538 10.61 3.17 70.61
CA ALA A 538 9.80 2.02 70.98
C ALA A 538 8.84 2.34 72.12
N THR A 539 7.81 1.52 72.24
CA THR A 539 6.85 1.57 73.35
C THR A 539 6.76 0.20 74.00
N GLU A 540 6.50 0.16 75.30
CA GLU A 540 6.22 -1.09 75.98
C GLU A 540 4.75 -1.47 75.77
N ASP A 541 4.49 -2.46 74.91
CA ASP A 541 3.15 -2.97 74.61
C ASP A 541 3.22 -4.42 74.06
N PRO A 542 2.69 -5.43 74.79
CA PRO A 542 2.11 -5.33 76.14
C PRO A 542 3.16 -5.06 77.23
N PRO A 543 2.76 -4.74 78.48
CA PRO A 543 3.70 -4.64 79.60
C PRO A 543 4.64 -5.85 79.68
N GLY A 544 5.94 -5.59 79.80
CA GLY A 544 7.00 -6.61 79.75
C GLY A 544 7.58 -6.86 78.35
N THR A 545 7.06 -6.25 77.28
CA THR A 545 7.60 -6.41 75.92
C THR A 545 7.79 -5.03 75.27
N VAL A 546 9.03 -4.73 74.87
CA VAL A 546 9.32 -3.52 74.11
C VAL A 546 9.03 -3.78 72.63
N ARG A 547 8.25 -2.89 72.03
CA ARG A 547 7.80 -2.98 70.63
C ARG A 547 8.27 -1.76 69.86
N TRP A 548 9.04 -1.99 68.81
CA TRP A 548 9.52 -0.97 67.87
C TRP A 548 8.86 -1.17 66.51
N GLU A 549 7.97 -0.24 66.15
CA GLU A 549 7.32 -0.16 64.83
C GLU A 549 8.28 0.50 63.85
N VAL A 550 9.03 -0.29 63.09
CA VAL A 550 10.08 0.19 62.19
C VAL A 550 9.46 0.74 60.90
N GLY A 551 8.42 0.08 60.38
CA GLY A 551 7.81 0.42 59.09
C GLY A 551 8.60 -0.17 57.92
N THR A 552 9.07 0.65 56.99
CA THR A 552 9.81 0.17 55.81
C THR A 552 11.32 0.35 56.00
N ILE A 553 12.09 -0.68 55.66
CA ILE A 553 13.54 -0.66 55.58
C ILE A 553 13.98 -1.06 54.16
N LEU A 554 14.63 -0.12 53.46
CA LEU A 554 15.10 -0.33 52.09
C LEU A 554 16.29 -1.30 52.06
N ALA A 555 16.59 -1.85 50.89
CA ALA A 555 17.76 -2.70 50.67
C ALA A 555 19.06 -1.99 51.10
N GLY A 556 19.86 -2.66 51.92
CA GLY A 556 21.12 -2.13 52.47
C GLY A 556 20.98 -1.07 53.58
N GLN A 557 19.76 -0.74 54.01
CA GLN A 557 19.54 0.27 55.05
C GLN A 557 19.72 -0.33 56.45
N SER A 558 20.23 0.48 57.39
CA SER A 558 20.21 0.20 58.82
C SER A 558 19.42 1.25 59.59
N LEU A 559 18.66 0.81 60.58
CA LEU A 559 17.90 1.63 61.52
C LEU A 559 18.26 1.27 62.96
N PHE A 560 18.09 2.21 63.87
CA PHE A 560 18.58 2.11 65.24
C PHE A 560 17.47 2.43 66.24
N CYS A 561 17.41 1.68 67.33
CA CYS A 561 16.51 1.99 68.44
C CYS A 561 17.16 1.71 69.80
N ASP A 562 17.17 2.73 70.65
CA ASP A 562 17.72 2.66 72.00
C ASP A 562 16.61 2.71 73.03
N PHE A 563 16.72 1.89 74.07
CA PHE A 563 15.81 1.94 75.21
C PHE A 563 16.52 1.62 76.53
N THR A 564 16.06 2.28 77.60
CA THR A 564 16.60 2.15 78.95
C THR A 564 15.79 1.16 79.76
N VAL A 565 16.48 0.30 80.51
CA VAL A 565 15.88 -0.66 81.44
C VAL A 565 16.48 -0.52 82.84
N GLU A 566 15.72 -0.92 83.86
CA GLU A 566 16.13 -0.93 85.27
C GLU A 566 16.19 -2.37 85.81
N ILE A 567 17.22 -2.68 86.62
CA ILE A 567 17.39 -4.00 87.24
C ILE A 567 16.47 -4.15 88.45
N LEU A 568 15.61 -5.16 88.43
CA LEU A 568 14.66 -5.48 89.51
C LEU A 568 15.17 -6.55 90.49
N ASP A 569 15.98 -7.51 90.02
CA ASP A 569 16.48 -8.62 90.87
C ASP A 569 17.84 -9.16 90.41
N ILE A 570 18.50 -9.92 91.29
CA ILE A 570 19.83 -10.52 91.06
C ILE A 570 19.73 -11.74 90.12
N GLY A 571 20.69 -11.93 89.23
CA GLY A 571 20.72 -13.10 88.35
C GLY A 571 21.48 -12.88 87.05
N ILE A 572 21.40 -13.85 86.14
CA ILE A 572 21.86 -13.68 84.76
C ILE A 572 20.67 -13.17 83.95
N ILE A 573 20.81 -11.98 83.37
CA ILE A 573 19.78 -11.35 82.54
C ILE A 573 20.11 -11.68 81.09
N GLU A 574 19.39 -12.64 80.53
CA GLU A 574 19.40 -12.91 79.10
C GLU A 574 18.21 -12.19 78.47
N ASN A 575 18.47 -11.40 77.42
CA ASN A 575 17.42 -10.67 76.70
C ASN A 575 17.56 -10.91 75.20
N VAL A 576 16.45 -11.28 74.54
CA VAL A 576 16.40 -11.63 73.12
C VAL A 576 15.31 -10.80 72.44
N ALA A 577 15.69 -10.07 71.39
CA ALA A 577 14.76 -9.35 70.53
C ALA A 577 14.58 -10.10 69.21
N PHE A 578 13.42 -9.95 68.58
CA PHE A 578 13.03 -10.60 67.33
C PHE A 578 12.53 -9.56 66.34
N ALA A 579 12.97 -9.63 65.08
CA ALA A 579 12.46 -8.82 63.97
C ALA A 579 11.58 -9.67 63.04
N ASP A 580 10.52 -9.07 62.50
CA ASP A 580 9.63 -9.69 61.51
C ASP A 580 9.11 -8.63 60.53
N GLY A 581 8.76 -9.02 59.31
CA GLY A 581 8.27 -8.13 58.23
C GLY A 581 7.45 -8.88 57.18
N ASP A 582 6.91 -8.15 56.21
CA ASP A 582 5.98 -8.75 55.22
C ASP A 582 6.67 -9.56 54.11
N GLN A 583 7.85 -9.12 53.66
CA GLN A 583 8.60 -9.78 52.59
C GLN A 583 9.30 -11.05 53.08
N GLY A 584 9.58 -11.97 52.15
CA GLY A 584 10.41 -13.14 52.41
C GLY A 584 11.77 -12.74 53.00
N ASP A 585 12.26 -13.51 53.97
CA ASP A 585 13.49 -13.23 54.70
C ASP A 585 14.46 -14.42 54.62
N SER A 586 14.88 -14.74 53.40
CA SER A 586 15.73 -15.90 53.15
C SER A 586 17.16 -15.63 53.65
N GLY A 587 17.52 -16.28 54.76
CA GLY A 587 18.87 -16.17 55.34
C GLY A 587 19.07 -14.98 56.28
N GLY A 588 18.00 -14.35 56.77
CA GLY A 588 18.05 -13.33 57.82
C GLY A 588 18.54 -13.85 59.18
N GLU A 589 19.13 -12.94 59.95
CA GLU A 589 19.52 -13.13 61.36
C GLU A 589 18.60 -12.28 62.26
N ASN A 590 17.35 -12.70 62.40
CA ASN A 590 16.29 -11.87 62.99
C ASN A 590 16.31 -11.80 64.51
N GLU A 591 17.31 -12.39 65.16
CA GLU A 591 17.44 -12.47 66.61
C GLU A 591 18.65 -11.70 67.14
N GLY A 592 18.38 -10.68 67.97
CA GLY A 592 19.41 -9.96 68.71
C GLY A 592 19.48 -10.45 70.16
N ARG A 593 20.62 -11.02 70.57
CA ARG A 593 20.80 -11.59 71.92
C ARG A 593 21.89 -10.89 72.72
N VAL A 594 21.60 -10.56 73.97
CA VAL A 594 22.58 -10.05 74.94
C VAL A 594 22.42 -10.73 76.29
N ILE A 595 23.55 -11.05 76.93
CA ILE A 595 23.61 -11.56 78.29
C ILE A 595 24.31 -10.53 79.17
N VAL A 596 23.60 -10.01 80.16
CA VAL A 596 24.11 -9.11 81.20
C VAL A 596 24.21 -9.88 82.51
N LYS A 597 25.32 -9.75 83.23
CA LYS A 597 25.42 -10.23 84.61
C LYS A 597 24.69 -9.23 85.51
N GLY A 598 23.57 -9.63 86.07
CA GLY A 598 22.80 -8.84 87.02
C GLY A 598 23.49 -8.75 88.38
N ALA A 599 22.77 -8.17 89.33
CA ALA A 599 23.39 -7.64 90.54
C ALA A 599 24.12 -8.67 91.41
N THR A 600 25.25 -8.27 92.01
CA THR A 600 25.99 -9.13 92.95
C THR A 600 25.57 -8.85 94.39
N PRO A 601 25.50 -9.86 95.27
CA PRO A 601 25.21 -9.61 96.68
C PRO A 601 26.39 -8.87 97.31
N THR A 602 26.20 -7.61 97.70
CA THR A 602 27.11 -6.98 98.66
C THR A 602 26.95 -7.68 100.00
N ILE A 603 27.87 -8.57 100.33
CA ILE A 603 28.12 -8.88 101.74
C ILE A 603 28.73 -7.59 102.32
N PRO A 604 28.09 -6.91 103.29
CA PRO A 604 28.72 -5.76 103.93
C PRO A 604 30.01 -6.26 104.57
N THR A 605 31.15 -5.85 104.02
CA THR A 605 32.42 -6.06 104.70
C THR A 605 32.38 -5.20 105.95
N LEU A 606 32.37 -5.84 107.11
CA LEU A 606 32.49 -5.15 108.39
C LEU A 606 33.77 -4.29 108.29
N GLY A 607 33.64 -2.97 108.41
CA GLY A 607 34.80 -2.08 108.42
C GLY A 607 35.80 -2.50 109.50
N PRO A 608 37.07 -2.07 109.44
CA PRO A 608 38.12 -2.50 110.38
C PRO A 608 37.70 -2.38 111.85
N TRP A 609 36.87 -1.39 112.16
CA TRP A 609 36.28 -1.18 113.49
C TRP A 609 35.22 -2.22 113.87
N ALA A 610 34.39 -2.64 112.93
CA ALA A 610 33.36 -3.66 113.15
C ALA A 610 33.96 -5.07 113.16
N LEU A 611 35.01 -5.34 112.37
CA LEU A 611 35.86 -6.54 112.50
C LEU A 611 36.60 -6.56 113.85
N GLY A 612 37.11 -5.41 114.28
CA GLY A 612 37.74 -5.24 115.59
C GLY A 612 36.77 -5.51 116.74
N LEU A 613 35.54 -5.00 116.66
CA LEU A 613 34.47 -5.25 117.63
C LEU A 613 34.03 -6.71 117.64
N LEU A 614 33.90 -7.35 116.49
CA LEU A 614 33.56 -8.78 116.39
C LEU A 614 34.65 -9.67 116.99
N ALA A 615 35.92 -9.36 116.72
CA ALA A 615 37.07 -10.05 117.32
C ALA A 615 37.14 -9.84 118.84
N LEU A 616 36.79 -8.64 119.34
CA LEU A 616 36.70 -8.32 120.77
C LEU A 616 35.57 -9.11 121.46
N VAL A 617 34.39 -9.19 120.84
CA VAL A 617 33.24 -9.94 121.37
C VAL A 617 33.53 -11.44 121.41
N LEU A 618 34.16 -11.99 120.36
CA LEU A 618 34.61 -13.39 120.34
C LEU A 618 35.76 -13.66 121.34
N GLY A 619 36.66 -12.70 121.51
CA GLY A 619 37.73 -12.75 122.52
C GLY A 619 37.20 -12.77 123.95
N PHE A 620 36.20 -11.93 124.27
CA PHE A 620 35.55 -11.93 125.59
C PHE A 620 34.73 -13.20 125.85
N ALA A 621 34.07 -13.75 124.82
CA ALA A 621 33.39 -15.04 124.92
C ALA A 621 34.36 -16.23 125.15
N GLY A 622 35.57 -16.17 124.58
CA GLY A 622 36.64 -17.16 124.80
C GLY A 622 37.25 -17.08 126.21
N VAL A 623 37.49 -15.88 126.73
CA VAL A 623 38.07 -15.67 128.07
C VAL A 623 37.08 -16.01 129.20
N ALA A 624 35.78 -15.83 128.99
CA ALA A 624 34.75 -16.26 129.94
C ALA A 624 34.65 -17.78 130.10
N ARG A 625 35.08 -18.57 129.10
CA ARG A 625 35.01 -20.05 129.14
C ARG A 625 36.24 -20.73 129.75
N ILE A 626 37.37 -20.03 129.89
CA ILE A 626 38.63 -20.58 130.46
C ILE A 626 38.74 -20.34 131.98
N ARG A 627 37.89 -19.50 132.59
CA ARG A 627 37.85 -19.31 134.07
C ARG A 627 36.82 -20.19 134.81
N ARG A 628 36.15 -21.12 134.13
CA ARG A 628 35.32 -22.18 134.75
C ARG A 628 35.63 -23.54 134.14
N ARG A 629 36.80 -24.10 134.46
CA ARG A 629 37.02 -25.54 134.65
C ARG A 629 38.36 -25.78 135.32
#